data_AF-A0A0F3GR13-F1
#
_entry.id   AF-A0A0F3GR13-F1
#
_cell.length_a   1.000
_cell.length_b   1.000
_cell.length_c   1.000
_cell.angle_alpha   90.00
_cell.angle_beta   90.00
_cell.angle_gamma   90.00
#
_symmetry.space_group_name_H-M   'P 1'
#
loop_
_entity.id
_entity.type
_entity.pdbx_description
1 polymer ?
#
loop_
_entity_poly.entity_id
_entity_poly.type
_entity_poly.pdbx_seq_one_letter_code
_entity_poly.pdbx_strand_id
1 'polypeptide(L)' 'IAKHYGFKSGRDADKFANVGYFNAPNGSPVLNNAMAYVECKMVSIFKAGDHELFVGEAVAAKMLNSDKKPLPFRWDDYF' A
#
# COMPACT_ATOMS: atom_id res chain seq x y z
N ILE A 1 -3.32 -11.70 0.56
CA ILE A 1 -2.26 -10.67 0.39
C ILE A 1 -2.17 -9.71 1.59
N ALA A 2 -3.27 -9.17 2.12
CA ALA A 2 -3.26 -8.29 3.29
C ALA A 2 -2.54 -8.90 4.52
N LYS A 3 -2.89 -10.14 4.90
CA LYS A 3 -2.22 -10.88 6.00
C LYS A 3 -0.69 -11.01 5.80
N HIS A 4 -0.24 -11.22 4.56
CA HIS A 4 1.19 -11.33 4.22
C HIS A 4 1.95 -10.02 4.50
N TYR A 5 1.37 -8.87 4.15
CA TYR A 5 1.98 -7.56 4.40
C TYR A 5 1.77 -7.03 5.83
N GLY A 6 0.71 -7.47 6.52
CA GLY A 6 0.32 -6.99 7.85
C GLY A 6 0.92 -7.74 9.04
N PHE A 7 1.20 -9.05 8.93
CA PHE A 7 1.72 -9.85 10.06
C PHE A 7 3.23 -10.05 10.07
N LYS A 8 3.93 -9.60 9.01
CA LYS A 8 5.39 -9.70 8.91
C LYS A 8 6.00 -8.32 8.73
N SER A 9 7.11 -8.08 9.43
CA SER A 9 7.93 -6.89 9.26
C SER A 9 8.80 -7.03 8.02
N GLY A 10 8.92 -5.95 7.24
CA GLY A 10 9.85 -5.89 6.10
C GLY A 10 11.32 -5.84 6.53
N ARG A 11 11.61 -5.63 7.82
CA ARG A 11 12.97 -5.69 8.37
C ARG A 11 13.53 -7.11 8.41
N ASP A 12 12.65 -8.08 8.60
CA ASP A 12 13.02 -9.49 8.86
C ASP A 12 12.75 -10.40 7.65
N ALA A 13 11.96 -9.93 6.69
CA ALA A 13 11.61 -10.67 5.49
C ALA A 13 11.39 -9.73 4.30
N ASP A 14 11.88 -10.15 3.13
CA ASP A 14 11.49 -9.52 1.87
C ASP A 14 10.02 -9.88 1.56
N LYS A 15 9.14 -8.89 1.74
CA LYS A 15 7.70 -9.05 1.52
C LYS A 15 7.32 -9.01 0.03
N PHE A 16 8.24 -8.65 -0.86
CA PHE A 16 8.05 -8.58 -2.31
C PHE A 16 8.59 -9.81 -3.06
N ALA A 17 9.52 -10.57 -2.48
CA ALA A 17 10.20 -11.70 -3.15
C ALA A 17 9.29 -12.67 -3.93
N ASN A 18 8.05 -12.89 -3.47
CA ASN A 18 7.07 -13.80 -4.09
C ASN A 18 5.74 -13.12 -4.43
N VAL A 19 5.75 -11.81 -4.62
CA VAL A 19 4.54 -11.04 -4.96
C VAL A 19 4.82 -10.24 -6.24
N GLY A 20 4.03 -10.45 -7.29
CA GLY A 20 4.15 -9.67 -8.51
C GLY A 20 3.77 -8.20 -8.30
N TYR A 21 4.68 -7.29 -8.66
CA TYR A 21 4.49 -5.85 -8.64
C TYR A 21 5.17 -5.20 -9.85
N PHE A 22 4.79 -3.95 -10.13
CA PHE A 22 5.45 -3.07 -11.09
C PHE A 22 5.65 -1.70 -10.44
N ASN A 23 6.47 -0.85 -11.05
CA ASN A 23 6.66 0.51 -10.55
C ASN A 23 5.65 1.46 -11.19
N ALA A 24 5.00 2.29 -10.37
CA ALA A 24 4.29 3.48 -10.81
C ALA A 24 5.27 4.47 -11.50
N PRO A 25 4.77 5.52 -12.19
CA PRO A 25 5.61 6.42 -12.97
C PRO A 25 6.81 7.03 -12.21
N ASN A 26 6.70 7.24 -10.89
CA ASN A 26 7.77 7.79 -10.06
C ASN A 26 8.49 6.74 -9.20
N GLY A 27 8.35 5.44 -9.51
CA GLY A 27 9.11 4.37 -8.89
C GLY A 27 8.43 3.67 -7.71
N SER A 28 7.25 4.13 -7.26
CA SER A 28 6.56 3.48 -6.14
C SER A 28 6.07 2.07 -6.54
N PRO A 29 6.25 1.04 -5.70
CA PRO A 29 5.83 -0.31 -6.03
C PRO A 29 4.30 -0.44 -5.97
N VAL A 30 3.71 -0.98 -7.04
CA VAL A 30 2.27 -1.24 -7.18
C VAL A 30 2.04 -2.73 -7.40
N LEU A 31 1.23 -3.35 -6.55
CA LEU A 31 0.91 -4.77 -6.67
C LEU A 31 0.10 -5.03 -7.94
N ASN A 32 0.49 -6.05 -8.72
CA ASN A 32 -0.20 -6.40 -9.98
C ASN A 32 -1.71 -6.65 -9.78
N ASN A 33 -2.06 -7.19 -8.61
CA ASN A 33 -3.43 -7.57 -8.25
C ASN A 33 -4.22 -6.47 -7.52
N ALA A 34 -3.67 -5.26 -7.34
CA ALA A 34 -4.38 -4.15 -6.71
C ALA A 34 -5.61 -3.73 -7.54
N MET A 35 -6.68 -3.27 -6.88
CA MET A 35 -7.81 -2.66 -7.59
C MET A 35 -7.39 -1.36 -8.29
N ALA A 36 -6.65 -0.53 -7.56
CA ALA A 36 -6.19 0.79 -7.98
C ALA A 36 -4.95 1.17 -7.16
N TYR A 37 -4.25 2.21 -7.59
CA TYR A 37 -3.21 2.85 -6.80
C TYR A 37 -3.31 4.38 -6.89
N VAL A 38 -2.74 5.03 -5.89
CA VAL A 38 -2.44 6.46 -5.88
C VAL A 38 -0.98 6.59 -5.46
N GLU A 39 -0.17 7.22 -6.31
CA GLU A 39 1.22 7.56 -6.04
C GLU A 39 1.28 9.02 -5.59
N CYS A 40 1.97 9.25 -4.47
CA CYS A 40 2.01 10.56 -3.83
C CYS A 40 3.43 11.09 -3.70
N LYS A 41 3.60 12.40 -3.87
CA LYS A 41 4.82 13.13 -3.48
C LYS A 41 4.68 13.62 -2.05
N MET A 42 5.69 13.40 -1.21
CA MET A 42 5.69 13.83 0.19
C MET A 42 5.63 15.36 0.29
N VAL A 43 4.68 15.88 1.08
CA VAL A 43 4.52 17.32 1.33
C VAL A 43 4.94 17.67 2.75
N SER A 44 4.48 16.91 3.75
CA SER A 44 4.81 17.17 5.15
C SER A 44 4.67 15.91 6.02
N ILE A 45 5.38 15.94 7.16
CA ILE A 45 5.39 14.89 8.17
C ILE A 45 5.11 15.55 9.52
N PHE A 46 4.14 15.03 10.27
CA PHE A 46 3.77 15.54 11.59
C PHE A 46 3.91 14.43 12.63
N LYS A 47 4.50 14.74 13.78
CA LYS A 47 4.53 13.82 14.92
C LYS A 47 3.13 13.74 15.55
N ALA A 48 2.61 12.52 15.73
CA ALA A 48 1.28 12.24 16.25
C ALA A 48 1.31 11.13 17.32
N GLY A 49 2.09 11.35 18.39
CA GLY A 49 2.25 10.37 19.47
C GLY A 49 3.21 9.24 19.09
N ASP A 50 2.70 8.01 19.06
CA ASP A 50 3.40 6.80 18.64
C ASP A 50 3.42 6.59 17.11
N HIS A 51 2.71 7.46 16.36
CA HIS A 51 2.66 7.46 14.91
C HIS A 51 3.18 8.78 14.32
N GLU A 52 3.53 8.75 13.04
CA GLU A 52 3.76 9.93 12.20
C GLU A 52 2.62 10.04 11.18
N LEU A 53 2.09 11.26 11.00
CA LEU A 53 1.11 11.57 9.97
C LEU A 53 1.83 12.16 8.76
N PHE A 54 1.75 11.46 7.63
CA PHE A 54 2.34 11.86 6.36
C PHE A 54 1.25 12.49 5.48
N VAL A 55 1.49 13.69 4.97
CA VAL A 55 0.64 14.33 3.95
C VAL A 55 1.36 14.27 2.62
N GLY A 56 0.69 13.71 1.62
CA GLY A 56 1.22 13.59 0.26
C GLY A 56 0.28 14.19 -0.78
N GLU A 57 0.86 14.82 -1.80
CA GLU A 57 0.19 15.29 -3.01
C GLU A 57 0.04 14.12 -3.98
N ALA A 58 -1.18 13.82 -4.44
CA ALA A 58 -1.39 12.78 -5.44
C ALA A 58 -0.84 13.23 -6.81
N VAL A 59 0.19 12.55 -7.30
CA VAL A 59 0.88 12.88 -8.56
C VAL A 59 0.59 11.89 -9.69
N ALA A 60 0.15 10.68 -9.36
CA ALA A 60 -0.39 9.72 -10.32
C ALA A 60 -1.41 8.81 -9.66
N ALA A 61 -2.42 8.36 -10.42
CA ALA A 61 -3.38 7.38 -9.95
C ALA A 61 -3.90 6.57 -11.14
N LYS A 62 -4.30 5.32 -10.88
CA LYS A 62 -4.88 4.47 -11.93
C LYS A 62 -5.76 3.38 -11.33
N MET A 63 -6.90 3.13 -12.00
CA MET A 63 -7.68 1.90 -11.83
C MET A 63 -7.01 0.78 -12.62
N LEU A 64 -6.70 -0.34 -11.96
CA LEU A 64 -6.04 -1.50 -12.57
C LEU A 64 -7.01 -2.65 -12.82
N ASN A 65 -7.84 -2.97 -11.83
CA ASN A 65 -8.81 -4.07 -11.85
C ASN A 65 -10.15 -3.56 -11.30
N SER A 66 -10.93 -2.90 -12.15
CA SER A 66 -12.20 -2.24 -11.77
C SER A 66 -13.34 -3.20 -11.45
N ASP A 67 -13.20 -4.47 -11.81
CA ASP A 67 -14.10 -5.58 -11.48
C ASP A 67 -13.93 -6.07 -10.03
N LYS A 68 -12.78 -5.82 -9.42
CA LYS A 68 -12.53 -6.18 -8.02
C LYS A 68 -13.38 -5.33 -7.08
N LYS A 69 -13.63 -5.83 -5.88
CA LYS A 69 -14.30 -5.11 -4.79
C LYS A 69 -13.27 -4.63 -3.77
N PRO A 70 -13.47 -3.45 -3.13
CA PRO A 70 -12.59 -3.02 -2.05
C PRO A 70 -12.61 -4.08 -0.94
N LEU A 71 -11.50 -4.23 -0.24
CA LEU A 71 -11.40 -5.10 0.93
C LEU A 71 -11.63 -4.25 2.19
N PRO A 72 -12.87 -4.11 2.68
CA PRO A 72 -13.11 -3.43 3.94
C PRO A 72 -12.40 -4.20 5.06
N PHE A 73 -11.82 -3.46 5.99
CA PHE A 73 -11.28 -4.07 7.20
C PHE A 73 -12.43 -4.51 8.11
N ARG A 74 -12.39 -5.77 8.58
CA ARG A 74 -13.28 -6.32 9.60
C ARG A 74 -12.43 -7.06 10.60
N TRP A 75 -12.68 -6.85 11.89
CA TRP A 75 -11.85 -7.42 12.96
C TRP A 75 -11.72 -8.94 12.86
N ASP A 76 -12.86 -9.64 12.76
CA ASP A 76 -12.97 -11.11 12.71
C ASP A 76 -12.23 -11.78 11.52
N ASP A 77 -11.90 -11.03 10.47
CA ASP A 77 -11.19 -11.58 9.31
C ASP A 77 -9.67 -11.72 9.59
N TYR A 78 -9.17 -11.02 10.60
CA TYR A 78 -7.74 -10.88 10.90
C TYR A 78 -7.36 -11.34 12.31
N PHE A 79 -8.30 -11.30 13.27
CA PHE A 79 -8.10 -11.67 14.67
C PHE A 79 -9.27 -12.52 15.16
#